data_AF-A0A261T9R8-F1
#
_entry.id   AF-A0A261T9R8-F1
#
_cell.length_a   1.000
_cell.length_b   1.000
_cell.length_c   1.000
_cell.angle_alpha   90.00
_cell.angle_beta   90.00
_cell.angle_gamma   90.00
#
_symmetry.space_group_name_H-M   'P 1'
#
loop_
_entity.id
_entity.type
_entity.pdbx_description
1 polymer ?
#
loop_
_entity_poly.entity_id
_entity_poly.type
_entity_poly.pdbx_seq_one_letter_code
_entity_poly.pdbx_strand_id
1 'polypeptide(L)'
;MDPILSKLATALPAAKSIEELTRPLLEMLSAVTGMESTYLTSIDLERNEQLVRFARNTGEMVIPEGLTVTWSDTLCKRALDEDRLYTDDVANCWGDSAAARALGIKTYVSTPIRTDDGVLLGTLCAASADKLKLAPDANALLKLFSNLVASFIEREQLMNSLQEANARLTSYAMTDMLTGLPNRRAVYEELERLLDRAARSGGSVLVGVIDLDGFKMINDTYGHQAGDEFLQAVGRRLTESLRASDVVGRVGGDEFLLVGPGPQHDPTLAEAAAGDPLQAALTLQLRTAAATAGTYRLGEQVIEYPGASVGMVSVEPLNMDAETAVRMADTRMYEIKRTRKHLNG
;
A
#
# COMPACT_ATOMS: atom_id res chain seq x y z
N MET A 1 34.02 -27.42 -3.89
CA MET A 1 33.25 -26.21 -3.57
C MET A 1 32.71 -26.42 -2.16
N ASP A 2 33.04 -25.54 -1.23
CA ASP A 2 32.63 -25.68 0.18
C ASP A 2 31.10 -25.87 0.27
N PRO A 3 30.59 -26.91 0.96
CA PRO A 3 29.14 -27.17 1.08
C PRO A 3 28.36 -25.97 1.62
N ILE A 4 29.00 -25.11 2.43
CA ILE A 4 28.41 -23.86 2.94
C ILE A 4 28.23 -22.84 1.81
N LEU A 5 29.26 -22.63 0.99
CA LEU A 5 29.21 -21.70 -0.14
C LEU A 5 28.15 -22.12 -1.17
N SER A 6 28.02 -23.42 -1.43
CA SER A 6 26.98 -23.94 -2.33
C SER A 6 25.58 -23.67 -1.78
N LYS A 7 25.34 -23.88 -0.47
CA LYS A 7 24.05 -23.59 0.16
C LYS A 7 23.72 -22.10 0.14
N LEU A 8 24.71 -21.23 0.43
CA LEU A 8 24.55 -19.78 0.34
C LEU A 8 24.17 -19.31 -1.07
N ALA A 9 24.89 -19.81 -2.09
CA ALA A 9 24.66 -19.45 -3.48
C ALA A 9 23.25 -19.82 -3.98
N THR A 10 22.63 -20.86 -3.40
CA THR A 10 21.25 -21.25 -3.70
C THR A 10 20.22 -20.51 -2.85
N ALA A 11 20.47 -20.30 -1.55
CA ALA A 11 19.51 -19.71 -0.63
C ALA A 11 19.32 -18.20 -0.85
N LEU A 12 20.40 -17.46 -1.11
CA LEU A 12 20.38 -15.99 -1.21
C LEU A 12 19.47 -15.47 -2.34
N PRO A 13 19.56 -15.97 -3.59
CA PRO A 13 18.71 -15.47 -4.69
C PRO A 13 17.24 -15.88 -4.56
N ALA A 14 16.95 -16.96 -3.82
CA ALA A 14 15.61 -17.52 -3.69
C ALA A 14 14.80 -16.88 -2.56
N ALA A 15 15.45 -16.32 -1.54
CA ALA A 15 14.80 -15.77 -0.36
C ALA A 15 13.98 -14.51 -0.68
N LYS A 16 12.68 -14.58 -0.39
CA LYS A 16 11.72 -13.47 -0.53
C LYS A 16 11.38 -12.80 0.80
N SER A 17 11.78 -13.40 1.92
CA SER A 17 11.58 -12.87 3.26
C SER A 17 12.84 -13.03 4.12
N ILE A 18 12.90 -12.24 5.20
CA ILE A 18 13.99 -12.34 6.18
C ILE A 18 14.06 -13.74 6.81
N GLU A 19 12.92 -14.40 6.98
CA GLU A 19 12.86 -15.77 7.51
C GLU A 19 13.49 -16.77 6.52
N GLU A 20 13.09 -16.73 5.25
CA GLU A 20 13.61 -17.61 4.21
C GLU A 20 15.12 -17.47 4.04
N LEU A 21 15.66 -16.25 4.22
CA LEU A 21 17.10 -16.03 4.27
C LEU A 21 17.73 -16.61 5.55
N THR A 22 17.12 -16.34 6.71
CA THR A 22 17.74 -16.61 8.01
C THR A 22 17.78 -18.10 8.33
N ARG A 23 16.76 -18.89 7.96
CA ARG A 23 16.68 -20.32 8.33
C ARG A 23 17.89 -21.14 7.82
N PRO A 24 18.31 -21.04 6.55
CA PRO A 24 19.54 -21.68 6.09
C PRO A 24 20.81 -21.15 6.77
N LEU A 25 20.87 -19.84 7.06
CA LEU A 25 22.03 -19.24 7.75
C LEU A 25 22.19 -19.81 9.16
N LEU A 26 21.10 -19.98 9.91
CA LEU A 26 21.12 -20.59 11.24
C LEU A 26 21.56 -22.07 11.21
N GLU A 27 21.16 -22.82 10.18
CA GLU A 27 21.64 -24.18 9.96
C GLU A 27 23.15 -24.22 9.74
N MET A 28 23.66 -23.39 8.83
CA MET A 28 25.09 -23.32 8.54
C MET A 28 25.87 -22.84 9.77
N LEU A 29 25.32 -21.88 10.53
CA LEU A 29 25.94 -21.41 11.76
C LEU A 29 26.03 -22.52 12.80
N SER A 30 25.00 -23.36 12.95
CA SER A 30 25.03 -24.50 13.87
C SER A 30 26.09 -25.50 13.44
N ALA A 31 26.20 -25.80 12.14
CA ALA A 31 27.21 -26.71 11.60
C ALA A 31 28.66 -26.20 11.81
N VAL A 32 28.89 -24.89 11.69
CA VAL A 32 30.22 -24.27 11.84
C VAL A 32 30.63 -24.10 13.30
N THR A 33 29.69 -23.74 14.16
CA THR A 33 29.96 -23.48 15.58
C THR A 33 29.90 -24.74 16.44
N GLY A 34 29.21 -25.79 15.97
CA GLY A 34 28.90 -26.99 16.74
C GLY A 34 27.87 -26.76 17.84
N MET A 35 27.26 -25.58 17.92
CA MET A 35 26.35 -25.20 19.00
C MET A 35 24.92 -25.70 18.75
N GLU A 36 24.25 -26.06 19.85
CA GLU A 36 22.91 -26.65 19.86
C GLU A 36 21.82 -25.67 19.46
N SER A 37 21.97 -24.40 19.82
CA SER A 37 20.99 -23.36 19.45
C SER A 37 21.66 -22.26 18.69
N THR A 38 21.14 -21.93 17.52
CA THR A 38 21.50 -20.74 16.74
C THR A 38 20.28 -19.90 16.50
N TYR A 39 20.40 -18.58 16.60
CA TYR A 39 19.23 -17.71 16.53
C TYR A 39 19.56 -16.30 16.09
N LEU A 40 18.57 -15.67 15.47
CA LEU A 40 18.54 -14.26 15.11
C LEU A 40 17.65 -13.52 16.10
N THR A 41 18.13 -12.36 16.55
CA THR A 41 17.34 -11.44 17.36
C THR A 41 17.09 -10.12 16.63
N SER A 42 16.04 -9.41 17.03
CA SER A 42 15.88 -7.97 16.78
C SER A 42 15.92 -7.22 18.09
N ILE A 43 16.38 -5.97 18.07
CA ILE A 43 16.47 -5.11 19.26
C ILE A 43 15.60 -3.87 19.06
N ASP A 44 14.80 -3.55 20.07
CA ASP A 44 14.09 -2.29 20.21
C ASP A 44 14.72 -1.52 21.38
N LEU A 45 15.52 -0.51 21.05
CA LEU A 45 16.24 0.28 22.04
C LEU A 45 15.32 1.24 22.80
N GLU A 46 14.20 1.67 22.21
CA GLU A 46 13.24 2.55 22.86
C GLU A 46 12.46 1.80 23.95
N ARG A 47 12.10 0.54 23.66
CA ARG A 47 11.42 -0.36 24.61
C ARG A 47 12.37 -1.09 25.55
N ASN A 48 13.68 -1.00 25.31
CA ASN A 48 14.71 -1.78 26.01
C ASN A 48 14.44 -3.30 25.93
N GLU A 49 14.07 -3.77 24.74
CA GLU A 49 13.68 -5.16 24.48
C GLU A 49 14.57 -5.80 23.41
N GLN A 50 14.90 -7.08 23.62
CA GLN A 50 15.44 -7.95 22.60
C GLN A 50 14.50 -9.13 22.40
N LEU A 51 14.20 -9.42 21.14
CA LEU A 51 13.27 -10.47 20.74
C LEU A 51 13.98 -11.48 19.85
N VAL A 52 13.92 -12.75 20.23
CA VAL A 52 14.32 -13.88 19.38
C VAL A 52 13.31 -14.02 18.24
N ARG A 53 13.74 -13.70 17.01
CA ARG A 53 12.90 -13.76 15.81
C ARG A 53 12.83 -15.17 15.25
N PHE A 54 14.01 -15.77 15.07
CA PHE A 54 14.17 -17.08 14.44
C PHE A 54 15.20 -17.86 15.22
N ALA A 55 14.94 -19.13 15.50
CA ALA A 55 15.86 -20.01 16.16
C ALA A 55 15.95 -21.35 15.41
N ARG A 56 17.06 -22.04 15.63
CA ARG A 56 17.26 -23.43 15.27
C ARG A 56 17.85 -24.11 16.49
N ASN A 57 17.16 -25.11 17.01
CA ASN A 57 17.58 -25.89 18.16
C ASN A 57 17.78 -27.35 17.72
N THR A 58 18.94 -27.92 18.02
CA THR A 58 19.32 -29.30 17.66
C THR A 58 19.68 -30.17 18.87
N GLY A 59 19.80 -29.57 20.06
CA GLY A 59 20.12 -30.24 21.32
C GLY A 59 19.03 -30.11 22.40
N GLU A 60 19.40 -30.39 23.65
CA GLU A 60 18.49 -30.30 24.80
C GLU A 60 18.26 -28.84 25.22
N MET A 61 19.27 -27.97 25.01
CA MET A 61 19.11 -26.54 25.25
C MET A 61 18.28 -25.92 24.12
N VAL A 62 17.23 -25.19 24.50
CA VAL A 62 16.26 -24.62 23.55
C VAL A 62 16.14 -23.12 23.79
N ILE A 63 16.38 -22.35 22.72
CA ILE A 63 16.06 -20.94 22.64
C ILE A 63 14.70 -20.80 21.93
N PRO A 64 13.63 -20.35 22.62
CA PRO A 64 12.32 -20.23 22.02
C PRO A 64 12.21 -19.00 21.10
N GLU A 65 11.61 -19.20 19.93
CA GLU A 65 11.16 -18.09 19.10
C GLU A 65 10.03 -17.32 19.78
N GLY A 66 10.02 -16.00 19.61
CA GLY A 66 9.08 -15.14 20.33
C GLY A 66 9.54 -14.75 21.74
N LEU A 67 10.63 -15.36 22.25
CA LEU A 67 11.18 -14.98 23.55
C LEU A 67 11.63 -13.51 23.52
N THR A 68 11.01 -12.71 24.38
CA THR A 68 11.39 -11.31 24.62
C THR A 68 12.08 -11.20 25.96
N VAL A 69 13.22 -10.53 25.99
CA VAL A 69 14.04 -10.29 27.18
C VAL A 69 14.42 -8.82 27.27
N THR A 70 14.63 -8.32 28.48
CA THR A 70 15.09 -6.95 28.69
C THR A 70 16.50 -6.78 28.15
N TRP A 71 16.67 -5.91 27.14
CA TRP A 71 17.93 -5.73 26.39
C TRP A 71 19.13 -5.52 27.31
N SER A 72 18.98 -4.68 28.34
CA SER A 72 20.04 -4.37 29.30
C SER A 72 20.58 -5.55 30.12
N ASP A 73 19.86 -6.67 30.23
CA ASP A 73 20.32 -7.87 30.95
C ASP A 73 20.77 -9.02 30.02
N THR A 74 20.73 -8.80 28.70
CA THR A 74 21.03 -9.85 27.73
C THR A 74 22.53 -10.15 27.65
N LEU A 75 22.86 -11.40 27.35
CA LEU A 75 24.23 -11.78 26.96
C LEU A 75 24.70 -11.01 25.73
N CYS A 76 23.78 -10.69 24.81
CA CYS A 76 24.05 -9.90 23.62
C CYS A 76 24.60 -8.51 23.98
N LYS A 77 23.94 -7.78 24.90
CA LYS A 77 24.40 -6.45 25.34
C LYS A 77 25.77 -6.52 26.00
N ARG A 78 25.96 -7.48 26.90
CA ARG A 78 27.23 -7.70 27.62
C ARG A 78 28.38 -8.02 26.66
N ALA A 79 28.13 -8.90 25.70
CA ALA A 79 29.09 -9.25 24.65
C ALA A 79 29.52 -8.03 23.83
N LEU A 80 28.58 -7.14 23.49
CA LEU A 80 28.87 -5.92 22.74
C LEU A 80 29.58 -4.85 23.57
N ASP A 81 29.22 -4.69 24.84
CA ASP A 81 29.83 -3.68 25.73
C ASP A 81 31.27 -4.02 26.09
N GLU A 82 31.57 -5.30 26.27
CA GLU A 82 32.90 -5.80 26.63
C GLU A 82 33.77 -6.13 25.41
N ASP A 83 33.26 -5.97 24.19
CA ASP A 83 33.87 -6.48 22.94
C ASP A 83 34.25 -7.97 23.04
N ARG A 84 33.44 -8.75 23.77
CA ARG A 84 33.61 -10.18 24.02
C ARG A 84 32.52 -10.95 23.29
N LEU A 85 32.72 -11.16 22.00
CA LEU A 85 31.75 -11.82 21.13
C LEU A 85 31.66 -13.34 21.35
N TYR A 86 32.61 -13.96 22.04
CA TYR A 86 32.61 -15.40 22.33
C TYR A 86 33.14 -15.70 23.74
N THR A 87 32.54 -16.70 24.39
CA THR A 87 33.07 -17.34 25.61
C THR A 87 32.58 -18.79 25.69
N ASP A 88 33.42 -19.70 26.18
CA ASP A 88 33.06 -21.06 26.60
C ASP A 88 32.89 -21.20 28.12
N ASP A 89 32.86 -20.06 28.82
CA ASP A 89 32.67 -19.98 30.27
C ASP A 89 31.74 -18.83 30.65
N VAL A 90 30.48 -18.92 30.19
CA VAL A 90 29.45 -17.91 30.50
C VAL A 90 29.26 -17.72 32.00
N ALA A 91 29.41 -18.77 32.82
CA ALA A 91 29.24 -18.66 34.27
C ALA A 91 30.30 -17.74 34.92
N ASN A 92 31.54 -17.76 34.44
CA ASN A 92 32.60 -16.90 34.93
C ASN A 92 32.57 -15.50 34.30
N CYS A 93 32.19 -15.38 33.03
CA CYS A 93 32.13 -14.07 32.35
C CYS A 93 30.89 -13.26 32.75
N TRP A 94 29.71 -13.89 32.73
CA TRP A 94 28.40 -13.24 32.84
C TRP A 94 27.46 -14.03 33.76
N GLY A 95 28.00 -14.58 34.85
CA GLY A 95 27.28 -15.44 35.79
C GLY A 95 26.20 -14.73 36.61
N ASP A 96 26.06 -13.42 36.49
CA ASP A 96 24.98 -12.61 37.05
C ASP A 96 23.72 -12.62 36.16
N SER A 97 23.83 -12.97 34.87
CA SER A 97 22.67 -13.05 33.97
C SER A 97 21.71 -14.17 34.38
N ALA A 98 20.51 -13.78 34.81
CA ALA A 98 19.47 -14.74 35.20
C ALA A 98 19.00 -15.58 34.01
N ALA A 99 18.87 -14.96 32.83
CA ALA A 99 18.46 -15.63 31.60
C ALA A 99 19.46 -16.72 31.18
N ALA A 100 20.77 -16.41 31.20
CA ALA A 100 21.81 -17.36 30.85
C ALA A 100 21.82 -18.57 31.79
N ARG A 101 21.64 -18.33 33.09
CA ARG A 101 21.58 -19.38 34.12
C ARG A 101 20.35 -20.28 33.95
N ALA A 102 19.18 -19.68 33.70
CA ALA A 102 17.93 -20.40 33.52
C ALA A 102 17.95 -21.31 32.27
N LEU A 103 18.62 -20.86 31.20
CA LEU A 103 18.77 -21.61 29.95
C LEU A 103 19.99 -22.57 29.97
N GLY A 104 20.77 -22.58 31.05
CA GLY A 104 21.93 -23.48 31.20
C GLY A 104 23.08 -23.19 30.23
N ILE A 105 23.20 -21.96 29.72
CA ILE A 105 24.19 -21.61 28.69
C ILE A 105 25.61 -21.67 29.30
N LYS A 106 26.49 -22.49 28.72
CA LYS A 106 27.92 -22.56 29.09
C LYS A 106 28.82 -21.95 28.02
N THR A 107 28.53 -22.20 26.75
CA THR A 107 29.21 -21.56 25.61
C THR A 107 28.25 -20.64 24.87
N TYR A 108 28.74 -19.46 24.50
CA TYR A 108 27.97 -18.43 23.81
C TYR A 108 28.83 -17.68 22.80
N VAL A 109 28.25 -17.39 21.65
CA VAL A 109 28.80 -16.46 20.65
C VAL A 109 27.70 -15.54 20.12
N SER A 110 28.04 -14.28 19.87
CA SER A 110 27.12 -13.27 19.35
C SER A 110 27.86 -12.33 18.41
N THR A 111 27.22 -11.98 17.29
CA THR A 111 27.71 -10.97 16.36
C THR A 111 26.62 -9.95 16.13
N PRO A 112 26.92 -8.63 16.22
CA PRO A 112 25.94 -7.59 15.98
C PRO A 112 25.53 -7.54 14.51
N ILE A 113 24.27 -7.26 14.27
CA ILE A 113 23.73 -6.95 12.94
C ILE A 113 23.52 -5.45 12.93
N ARG A 114 24.31 -4.76 12.10
CA ARG A 114 24.28 -3.31 11.99
C ARG A 114 24.01 -2.89 10.57
N THR A 115 23.32 -1.78 10.42
CA THR A 115 23.28 -1.08 9.14
C THR A 115 24.66 -0.56 8.76
N ASP A 116 24.83 -0.18 7.50
CA ASP A 116 26.05 0.49 7.02
C ASP A 116 26.35 1.79 7.81
N ASP A 117 25.29 2.48 8.26
CA ASP A 117 25.36 3.68 9.11
C ASP A 117 25.61 3.36 10.61
N GLY A 118 25.81 2.08 10.97
CA GLY A 118 26.17 1.64 12.31
C GLY A 118 25.01 1.41 13.28
N VAL A 119 23.76 1.58 12.85
CA VAL A 119 22.56 1.35 13.66
C VAL A 119 22.44 -0.14 14.00
N LEU A 120 22.27 -0.46 15.30
CA LEU A 120 22.13 -1.84 15.75
C LEU A 120 20.69 -2.34 15.51
N LEU A 121 20.53 -3.31 14.61
CA LEU A 121 19.24 -3.92 14.29
C LEU A 121 18.94 -5.14 15.17
N GLY A 122 19.98 -5.87 15.56
CA GLY A 122 19.83 -7.17 16.21
C GLY A 122 21.17 -7.87 16.42
N THR A 123 21.11 -9.15 16.74
CA THR A 123 22.28 -10.02 16.85
C THR A 123 22.04 -11.37 16.21
N LEU A 124 23.11 -11.95 15.67
CA LEU A 124 23.17 -13.35 15.27
C LEU A 124 23.96 -14.12 16.34
N CYS A 125 23.31 -15.09 16.97
CA CYS A 125 23.84 -15.76 18.15
C CYS A 125 23.91 -17.27 17.95
N ALA A 126 24.82 -17.89 18.71
CA ALA A 126 24.80 -19.32 18.96
C ALA A 126 25.12 -19.60 20.43
N ALA A 127 24.51 -20.64 20.99
CA ALA A 127 24.64 -21.01 22.39
C ALA A 127 24.61 -22.53 22.58
N SER A 128 25.28 -23.03 23.61
CA SER A 128 25.27 -24.44 23.99
C SER A 128 25.32 -24.62 25.52
N ALA A 129 24.75 -25.72 26.00
CA ALA A 129 24.88 -26.17 27.39
C ALA A 129 26.22 -26.88 27.66
N ASP A 130 27.01 -27.16 26.62
CA ASP A 130 28.35 -27.74 26.72
C ASP A 130 29.45 -26.69 26.50
N LYS A 131 30.63 -26.97 27.05
CA LYS A 131 31.84 -26.18 26.81
C LYS A 131 32.43 -26.54 25.45
N LEU A 132 32.17 -25.71 24.45
CA LEU A 132 32.63 -25.88 23.07
C LEU A 132 33.67 -24.83 22.69
N LYS A 133 34.71 -25.25 21.97
CA LYS A 133 35.69 -24.34 21.36
C LYS A 133 35.21 -23.87 20.00
N LEU A 134 35.26 -22.57 19.76
CA LEU A 134 34.92 -22.00 18.46
C LEU A 134 36.00 -22.31 17.42
N ALA A 135 35.58 -22.80 16.24
CA ALA A 135 36.49 -23.03 15.13
C ALA A 135 37.10 -21.70 14.62
N PRO A 136 38.36 -21.69 14.12
CA PRO A 136 39.03 -20.46 13.67
C PRO A 136 38.23 -19.67 12.62
N ASP A 137 37.58 -20.38 11.69
CA ASP A 137 36.84 -19.77 10.57
C ASP A 137 35.43 -19.30 10.96
N ALA A 138 34.92 -19.71 12.12
CA ALA A 138 33.55 -19.41 12.53
C ALA A 138 33.29 -17.91 12.70
N ASN A 139 34.30 -17.15 13.18
CA ASN A 139 34.19 -15.70 13.32
C ASN A 139 34.02 -14.99 11.97
N ALA A 140 34.70 -15.46 10.93
CA ALA A 140 34.57 -14.89 9.60
C ALA A 140 33.19 -15.16 9.01
N LEU A 141 32.66 -16.38 9.19
CA LEU A 141 31.33 -16.75 8.71
C LEU A 141 30.21 -16.05 9.48
N LEU A 142 30.34 -15.90 10.80
CA LEU A 142 29.42 -15.10 11.62
C LEU A 142 29.32 -13.66 11.12
N LYS A 143 30.46 -13.02 10.84
CA LYS A 143 30.50 -11.64 10.29
C LYS A 143 29.89 -11.56 8.89
N LEU A 144 30.16 -12.56 8.04
CA LEU A 144 29.54 -12.62 6.72
C LEU A 144 28.02 -12.74 6.84
N PHE A 145 27.53 -13.63 7.70
CA PHE A 145 26.10 -13.86 7.88
C PHE A 145 25.41 -12.65 8.52
N SER A 146 26.01 -11.99 9.50
CA SER A 146 25.46 -10.76 10.08
C SER A 146 25.32 -9.66 9.03
N ASN A 147 26.32 -9.50 8.15
CA ASN A 147 26.28 -8.51 7.08
C ASN A 147 25.22 -8.86 6.02
N LEU A 148 25.10 -10.13 5.63
CA LEU A 148 24.06 -10.57 4.70
C LEU A 148 22.65 -10.32 5.25
N VAL A 149 22.44 -10.58 6.54
CA VAL A 149 21.17 -10.31 7.21
C VAL A 149 20.90 -8.81 7.27
N ALA A 150 21.90 -7.99 7.62
CA ALA A 150 21.78 -6.53 7.63
C ALA A 150 21.38 -5.98 6.26
N SER A 151 22.12 -6.33 5.21
CA SER A 151 21.84 -5.86 3.85
C SER A 151 20.46 -6.30 3.33
N PHE A 152 19.98 -7.48 3.76
CA PHE A 152 18.64 -7.92 3.40
C PHE A 152 17.56 -7.05 4.07
N ILE A 153 17.70 -6.77 5.38
CA ILE A 153 16.75 -5.94 6.13
C ILE A 153 16.70 -4.53 5.53
N GLU A 154 17.86 -3.92 5.26
CA GLU A 154 17.93 -2.59 4.63
C GLU A 154 17.26 -2.56 3.25
N ARG A 155 17.54 -3.56 2.41
CA ARG A 155 16.93 -3.67 1.08
C ARG A 155 15.41 -3.77 1.17
N GLU A 156 14.89 -4.56 2.10
CA GLU A 156 13.45 -4.69 2.33
C GLU A 156 12.81 -3.37 2.78
N GLN A 157 13.44 -2.65 3.72
CA GLN A 157 12.98 -1.34 4.18
C GLN A 157 12.97 -0.28 3.07
N LEU A 158 14.04 -0.25 2.25
CA LEU A 158 14.13 0.65 1.10
C LEU A 158 13.06 0.35 0.05
N MET A 159 12.83 -0.92 -0.26
CA MET A 159 11.79 -1.33 -1.20
C MET A 159 10.39 -0.91 -0.72
N ASN A 160 10.08 -1.14 0.55
CA ASN A 160 8.79 -0.75 1.13
C ASN A 160 8.61 0.78 1.08
N SER A 161 9.65 1.54 1.47
CA SER A 161 9.62 3.01 1.41
C SER A 161 9.42 3.53 0.00
N LEU A 162 10.07 2.91 -1.00
CA LEU A 162 9.90 3.26 -2.41
C LEU A 162 8.47 2.97 -2.88
N GLN A 163 7.89 1.82 -2.51
CA GLN A 163 6.52 1.46 -2.86
C GLN A 163 5.51 2.45 -2.25
N GLU A 164 5.66 2.81 -0.99
CA GLU A 164 4.81 3.80 -0.32
C GLU A 164 4.92 5.19 -0.97
N ALA A 165 6.14 5.63 -1.26
CA ALA A 165 6.37 6.91 -1.93
C ALA A 165 5.73 6.94 -3.32
N ASN A 166 5.85 5.85 -4.09
CA ASN A 166 5.25 5.73 -5.41
C ASN A 166 3.71 5.71 -5.34
N ALA A 167 3.13 4.97 -4.39
CA ALA A 167 1.69 4.95 -4.16
C ALA A 167 1.17 6.35 -3.81
N ARG A 168 1.87 7.11 -2.97
CA ARG A 168 1.53 8.50 -2.65
C ARG A 168 1.61 9.39 -3.89
N LEU A 169 2.68 9.31 -4.67
CA LEU A 169 2.83 10.10 -5.90
C LEU A 169 1.73 9.79 -6.92
N THR A 170 1.35 8.52 -7.06
CA THR A 170 0.25 8.11 -7.95
C THR A 170 -1.08 8.66 -7.43
N SER A 171 -1.33 8.61 -6.11
CA SER A 171 -2.55 9.16 -5.53
C SER A 171 -2.69 10.67 -5.78
N TYR A 172 -1.60 11.43 -5.67
CA TYR A 172 -1.57 12.86 -5.98
C TYR A 172 -1.75 13.15 -7.48
N ALA A 173 -1.23 12.28 -8.34
CA ALA A 173 -1.35 12.45 -9.79
C ALA A 173 -2.76 12.15 -10.32
N MET A 174 -3.58 11.39 -9.57
CA MET A 174 -4.87 10.86 -10.04
C MET A 174 -6.09 11.37 -9.27
N THR A 175 -5.92 12.11 -8.18
CA THR A 175 -7.02 12.54 -7.31
C THR A 175 -7.13 14.05 -7.27
N ASP A 176 -8.35 14.59 -7.26
CA ASP A 176 -8.64 15.98 -6.92
C ASP A 176 -8.60 16.14 -5.40
N MET A 177 -7.64 16.89 -4.88
CA MET A 177 -7.40 17.00 -3.44
C MET A 177 -8.55 17.64 -2.66
N LEU A 178 -9.40 18.44 -3.32
CA LEU A 178 -10.54 19.07 -2.65
C LEU A 178 -11.66 18.08 -2.43
N THR A 179 -12.07 17.36 -3.47
CA THR A 179 -13.26 16.49 -3.44
C THR A 179 -12.94 15.03 -3.09
N GLY A 180 -11.67 14.62 -3.21
CA GLY A 180 -11.24 13.23 -3.06
C GLY A 180 -11.65 12.33 -4.24
N LEU A 181 -12.26 12.89 -5.27
CA LEU A 181 -12.62 12.17 -6.49
C LEU A 181 -11.42 12.01 -7.42
N PRO A 182 -11.47 11.07 -8.39
CA PRO A 182 -10.61 11.10 -9.56
C PRO A 182 -10.49 12.52 -10.16
N ASN A 183 -9.27 12.92 -10.52
CA ASN A 183 -9.06 14.17 -11.26
C ASN A 183 -9.24 13.96 -12.77
N ARG A 184 -9.07 15.03 -13.55
CA ARG A 184 -9.16 14.98 -15.02
C ARG A 184 -8.36 13.84 -15.64
N ARG A 185 -7.10 13.66 -15.24
CA ARG A 185 -6.24 12.61 -15.80
C ARG A 185 -6.82 11.22 -15.54
N ALA A 186 -7.23 10.95 -14.30
CA ALA A 186 -7.75 9.65 -13.91
C ALA A 186 -9.07 9.29 -14.62
N VAL A 187 -10.00 10.23 -14.77
CA VAL A 187 -11.28 9.96 -15.47
C VAL A 187 -11.05 9.72 -16.97
N TYR A 188 -10.12 10.46 -17.59
CA TYR A 188 -9.78 10.26 -18.99
C TYR A 188 -9.10 8.90 -19.24
N GLU A 189 -8.16 8.49 -18.39
CA GLU A 189 -7.55 7.15 -18.48
C GLU A 189 -8.60 6.04 -18.32
N GLU A 190 -9.56 6.22 -17.41
CA GLU A 190 -10.66 5.26 -17.25
C GLU A 190 -11.60 5.25 -18.47
N LEU A 191 -11.87 6.42 -19.07
CA LEU A 191 -12.66 6.51 -20.29
C LEU A 191 -12.00 5.74 -21.44
N GLU A 192 -10.70 5.95 -21.66
CA GLU A 192 -9.92 5.21 -22.66
C GLU A 192 -10.00 3.70 -22.42
N ARG A 193 -9.83 3.27 -21.16
CA ARG A 193 -9.94 1.86 -20.77
C ARG A 193 -11.33 1.28 -21.06
N LEU A 194 -12.39 2.05 -20.79
CA LEU A 194 -13.77 1.64 -21.06
C LEU A 194 -14.04 1.54 -22.56
N LEU A 195 -13.55 2.48 -23.37
CA LEU A 195 -13.66 2.45 -24.83
C LEU A 195 -12.96 1.22 -25.41
N ASP A 196 -11.71 0.95 -25.00
CA ASP A 196 -10.95 -0.24 -25.41
C ASP A 196 -11.66 -1.54 -25.02
N ARG A 197 -12.26 -1.58 -23.83
CA ARG A 197 -13.01 -2.75 -23.37
C ARG A 197 -14.27 -2.96 -24.21
N ALA A 198 -15.04 -1.89 -24.43
CA ALA A 198 -16.27 -1.92 -25.21
C ALA A 198 -16.00 -2.33 -26.67
N ALA A 199 -14.89 -1.86 -27.27
CA ALA A 199 -14.46 -2.23 -28.62
C ALA A 199 -14.26 -3.74 -28.77
N ARG A 200 -13.71 -4.40 -27.74
CA ARG A 200 -13.49 -5.85 -27.73
C ARG A 200 -14.76 -6.65 -27.44
N SER A 201 -15.68 -6.13 -26.64
CA SER A 201 -16.87 -6.85 -26.19
C SER A 201 -18.16 -6.52 -26.95
N GLY A 202 -18.11 -5.64 -27.96
CA GLY A 202 -19.31 -5.18 -28.67
C GLY A 202 -20.26 -4.36 -27.79
N GLY A 203 -19.72 -3.54 -26.87
CA GLY A 203 -20.51 -2.72 -25.95
C GLY A 203 -20.53 -1.23 -26.30
N SER A 204 -21.22 -0.46 -25.47
CA SER A 204 -21.19 1.01 -25.50
C SER A 204 -20.57 1.57 -24.21
N VAL A 205 -20.21 2.85 -24.22
CA VAL A 205 -19.72 3.59 -23.05
C VAL A 205 -20.63 4.78 -22.79
N LEU A 206 -21.01 5.00 -21.54
CA LEU A 206 -21.76 6.18 -21.11
C LEU A 206 -20.78 7.26 -20.71
N VAL A 207 -20.97 8.48 -21.23
CA VAL A 207 -20.12 9.65 -20.94
C VAL A 207 -21.01 10.83 -20.60
N GLY A 208 -20.75 11.44 -19.44
CA GLY A 208 -21.57 12.49 -18.86
C GLY A 208 -20.76 13.69 -18.39
N VAL A 209 -21.07 14.88 -18.91
CA VAL A 209 -20.51 16.15 -18.43
C VAL A 209 -21.53 16.83 -17.52
N ILE A 210 -21.06 17.24 -16.34
CA ILE A 210 -21.86 17.84 -15.27
C ILE A 210 -21.28 19.22 -14.97
N ASP A 211 -22.09 20.26 -15.08
CA ASP A 211 -21.73 21.64 -14.75
C ASP A 211 -22.63 22.15 -13.63
N LEU A 212 -22.04 22.68 -12.56
CA LEU A 212 -22.78 23.22 -11.43
C LEU A 212 -23.31 24.62 -11.74
N ASP A 213 -24.55 24.66 -12.24
CA ASP A 213 -25.31 25.89 -12.50
C ASP A 213 -25.20 26.90 -11.34
N GLY A 214 -24.61 28.08 -11.60
CA GLY A 214 -24.58 29.17 -10.62
C GLY A 214 -23.56 29.01 -9.48
N PHE A 215 -22.60 28.08 -9.58
CA PHE A 215 -21.57 27.89 -8.54
C PHE A 215 -20.80 29.17 -8.19
N LYS A 216 -20.51 30.03 -9.17
CA LYS A 216 -19.91 31.35 -8.90
C LYS A 216 -20.74 32.19 -7.94
N MET A 217 -22.08 32.19 -8.06
CA MET A 217 -22.94 32.93 -7.13
C MET A 217 -22.90 32.36 -5.71
N ILE A 218 -22.71 31.04 -5.58
CA ILE A 218 -22.49 30.42 -4.26
C ILE A 218 -21.22 30.97 -3.63
N ASN A 219 -20.10 30.99 -4.37
CA ASN A 219 -18.85 31.58 -3.89
C ASN A 219 -19.00 33.06 -3.53
N ASP A 220 -19.63 33.85 -4.40
CA ASP A 220 -19.78 35.29 -4.22
C ASP A 220 -20.69 35.63 -3.03
N THR A 221 -21.68 34.77 -2.72
CA THR A 221 -22.65 34.99 -1.64
C THR A 221 -22.17 34.46 -0.29
N TYR A 222 -21.54 33.28 -0.29
CA TYR A 222 -21.27 32.50 0.92
C TYR A 222 -19.77 32.36 1.23
N GLY A 223 -18.91 32.80 0.32
CA GLY A 223 -17.46 32.71 0.41
C GLY A 223 -16.89 31.42 -0.18
N HIS A 224 -15.59 31.44 -0.51
CA HIS A 224 -14.89 30.32 -1.13
C HIS A 224 -14.88 29.05 -0.27
N GLN A 225 -14.79 29.18 1.06
CA GLN A 225 -14.84 28.02 1.95
C GLN A 225 -16.17 27.27 1.83
N ALA A 226 -17.29 27.99 1.77
CA ALA A 226 -18.61 27.37 1.55
C ALA A 226 -18.71 26.75 0.16
N GLY A 227 -18.12 27.37 -0.87
CA GLY A 227 -18.01 26.77 -2.20
C GLY A 227 -17.20 25.48 -2.22
N ASP A 228 -16.11 25.40 -1.46
CA ASP A 228 -15.29 24.21 -1.32
C ASP A 228 -16.05 23.08 -0.63
N GLU A 229 -16.74 23.38 0.47
CA GLU A 229 -17.62 22.44 1.17
C GLU A 229 -18.78 21.98 0.27
N PHE A 230 -19.32 22.88 -0.57
CA PHE A 230 -20.36 22.56 -1.55
C PHE A 230 -19.84 21.56 -2.59
N LEU A 231 -18.65 21.79 -3.16
CA LEU A 231 -18.03 20.88 -4.13
C LEU A 231 -17.78 19.50 -3.53
N GLN A 232 -17.31 19.43 -2.28
CA GLN A 232 -17.15 18.17 -1.55
C GLN A 232 -18.48 17.45 -1.36
N ALA A 233 -19.54 18.17 -0.96
CA ALA A 233 -20.86 17.60 -0.77
C ALA A 233 -21.47 17.10 -2.09
N VAL A 234 -21.32 17.84 -3.18
CA VAL A 234 -21.74 17.42 -4.52
C VAL A 234 -20.99 16.16 -4.93
N GLY A 235 -19.66 16.15 -4.77
CA GLY A 235 -18.84 14.99 -5.10
C GLY A 235 -19.30 13.73 -4.40
N ARG A 236 -19.58 13.81 -3.08
CA ARG A 236 -20.15 12.70 -2.30
C ARG A 236 -21.50 12.22 -2.82
N ARG A 237 -22.44 13.16 -3.06
CA ARG A 237 -23.79 12.81 -3.58
C ARG A 237 -23.72 12.15 -4.95
N LEU A 238 -22.83 12.64 -5.82
CA LEU A 238 -22.59 12.01 -7.11
C LEU A 238 -22.12 10.57 -6.90
N THR A 239 -21.04 10.34 -6.14
CA THR A 239 -20.53 8.98 -5.86
C THR A 239 -21.60 8.04 -5.29
N GLU A 240 -22.40 8.49 -4.33
CA GLU A 240 -23.46 7.69 -3.69
C GLU A 240 -24.62 7.33 -4.65
N SER A 241 -24.84 8.12 -5.70
CA SER A 241 -25.90 7.88 -6.70
C SER A 241 -25.51 6.91 -7.81
N LEU A 242 -24.23 6.56 -7.88
CA LEU A 242 -23.63 5.82 -8.98
C LEU A 242 -23.43 4.34 -8.67
N ARG A 243 -23.32 3.53 -9.72
CA ARG A 243 -23.02 2.10 -9.58
C ARG A 243 -21.52 1.93 -9.34
N ALA A 244 -21.12 0.79 -8.79
CA ALA A 244 -19.71 0.48 -8.58
C ALA A 244 -18.85 0.47 -9.87
N SER A 245 -19.49 0.32 -11.04
CA SER A 245 -18.84 0.36 -12.34
C SER A 245 -18.71 1.76 -12.95
N ASP A 246 -19.40 2.74 -12.38
CA ASP A 246 -19.39 4.12 -12.86
C ASP A 246 -18.29 4.88 -12.11
N VAL A 247 -17.59 5.76 -12.82
CA VAL A 247 -16.54 6.62 -12.27
C VAL A 247 -16.93 8.05 -12.49
N VAL A 248 -16.89 8.85 -11.43
CA VAL A 248 -17.07 10.31 -11.49
C VAL A 248 -15.81 10.97 -10.99
N GLY A 249 -15.35 12.02 -11.68
CA GLY A 249 -14.25 12.83 -11.23
C GLY A 249 -14.41 14.30 -11.56
N ARG A 250 -13.64 15.13 -10.86
CA ARG A 250 -13.66 16.57 -11.06
C ARG A 250 -12.64 16.96 -12.11
N VAL A 251 -13.10 17.63 -13.16
CA VAL A 251 -12.28 17.96 -14.34
C VAL A 251 -11.99 19.45 -14.51
N GLY A 252 -12.77 20.29 -13.82
CA GLY A 252 -12.64 21.74 -13.80
C GLY A 252 -12.99 22.33 -12.43
N GLY A 253 -13.23 23.64 -12.38
CA GLY A 253 -13.60 24.33 -11.14
C GLY A 253 -14.92 23.83 -10.57
N ASP A 254 -15.95 23.79 -11.41
CA ASP A 254 -17.33 23.41 -11.13
C ASP A 254 -17.84 22.32 -12.09
N GLU A 255 -16.92 21.62 -12.74
CA GLU A 255 -17.20 20.61 -13.75
C GLU A 255 -16.80 19.21 -13.29
N PHE A 256 -17.70 18.26 -13.47
CA PHE A 256 -17.45 16.84 -13.22
C PHE A 256 -17.68 16.04 -14.51
N LEU A 257 -16.87 15.01 -14.69
CA LEU A 257 -16.98 14.04 -15.76
C LEU A 257 -17.35 12.68 -15.16
N LEU A 258 -18.38 12.07 -15.71
CA LEU A 258 -18.89 10.76 -15.33
C LEU A 258 -18.72 9.81 -16.51
N VAL A 259 -18.11 8.66 -16.28
CA VAL A 259 -17.93 7.61 -17.29
C VAL A 259 -18.36 6.26 -16.72
N GLY A 260 -18.91 5.38 -17.56
CA GLY A 260 -19.31 4.05 -17.13
C GLY A 260 -19.62 3.12 -18.28
N PRO A 261 -19.67 1.80 -18.05
CA PRO A 261 -20.05 0.86 -19.08
C PRO A 261 -21.52 1.07 -19.48
N GLY A 262 -21.77 1.18 -20.78
CA GLY A 262 -23.10 1.17 -21.36
C GLY A 262 -23.60 -0.25 -21.64
N PRO A 263 -24.83 -0.40 -22.15
CA PRO A 263 -25.38 -1.69 -22.56
C PRO A 263 -24.48 -2.39 -23.58
N GLN A 264 -24.42 -3.72 -23.48
CA GLN A 264 -23.76 -4.57 -24.46
C GLN A 264 -24.68 -4.80 -25.66
N HIS A 265 -24.08 -4.79 -26.86
CA HIS A 265 -24.73 -5.18 -28.10
C HIS A 265 -24.42 -6.66 -28.34
N ASP A 266 -25.25 -7.54 -27.81
CA ASP A 266 -25.17 -8.97 -28.12
C ASP A 266 -26.20 -9.30 -29.21
N PRO A 267 -25.77 -9.61 -30.45
CA PRO A 267 -26.68 -9.96 -31.53
C PRO A 267 -27.41 -11.30 -31.31
N THR A 268 -27.06 -12.06 -30.27
CA THR A 268 -27.73 -13.32 -29.88
C THR A 268 -28.73 -13.14 -28.74
N LEU A 269 -28.69 -12.03 -28.02
CA LEU A 269 -29.73 -11.66 -27.06
C LEU A 269 -30.94 -11.13 -27.82
N ALA A 270 -32.15 -11.52 -27.41
CA ALA A 270 -33.37 -10.92 -27.95
C ALA A 270 -33.32 -9.39 -27.81
N GLU A 271 -33.85 -8.64 -28.78
CA GLU A 271 -33.82 -7.16 -28.78
C GLU A 271 -34.32 -6.53 -27.47
N ALA A 272 -35.20 -7.21 -26.72
CA ALA A 272 -35.70 -6.78 -25.41
C ALA A 272 -34.70 -6.95 -24.25
N ALA A 273 -33.67 -7.79 -24.40
CA ALA A 273 -32.61 -8.04 -23.42
C ALA A 273 -31.34 -7.21 -23.69
N ALA A 274 -31.14 -6.75 -24.93
CA ALA A 274 -30.15 -5.72 -25.25
C ALA A 274 -30.67 -4.36 -24.72
N GLY A 275 -30.04 -3.81 -23.70
CA GLY A 275 -30.45 -2.52 -23.15
C GLY A 275 -30.31 -1.40 -24.19
N ASP A 276 -31.32 -0.55 -24.34
CA ASP A 276 -31.26 0.61 -25.24
C ASP A 276 -30.20 1.62 -24.73
N PRO A 277 -29.12 1.88 -25.49
CA PRO A 277 -28.06 2.79 -25.10
C PRO A 277 -28.56 4.22 -24.82
N LEU A 278 -29.58 4.68 -25.55
CA LEU A 278 -30.18 6.01 -25.35
C LEU A 278 -30.96 6.08 -24.04
N GLN A 279 -31.73 5.03 -23.72
CA GLN A 279 -32.46 4.93 -22.44
C GLN A 279 -31.49 4.83 -21.26
N ALA A 280 -30.40 4.08 -21.40
CA ALA A 280 -29.37 3.98 -20.37
C ALA A 280 -28.73 5.34 -20.08
N ALA A 281 -28.35 6.08 -21.14
CA ALA A 281 -27.82 7.43 -21.02
C ALA A 281 -28.84 8.38 -20.37
N LEU A 282 -30.11 8.36 -20.79
CA LEU A 282 -31.16 9.21 -20.22
C LEU A 282 -31.41 8.91 -18.74
N THR A 283 -31.48 7.63 -18.37
CA THR A 283 -31.71 7.19 -16.98
C THR A 283 -30.58 7.64 -16.06
N LEU A 284 -29.33 7.49 -16.52
CA LEU A 284 -28.18 7.95 -15.76
C LEU A 284 -28.15 9.49 -15.67
N GLN A 285 -28.44 10.19 -16.77
CA GLN A 285 -28.55 11.65 -16.79
C GLN A 285 -29.51 12.18 -15.72
N LEU A 286 -30.74 11.64 -15.68
CA LEU A 286 -31.77 12.06 -14.74
C LEU A 286 -31.38 11.79 -13.29
N ARG A 287 -30.82 10.61 -13.03
CA ARG A 287 -30.35 10.23 -11.69
C ARG A 287 -29.21 11.13 -11.22
N THR A 288 -28.22 11.39 -12.07
CA THR A 288 -27.10 12.28 -11.78
C THR A 288 -27.59 13.70 -11.52
N ALA A 289 -28.48 14.24 -12.36
CA ALA A 289 -29.07 15.57 -12.15
C ALA A 289 -29.85 15.64 -10.82
N ALA A 290 -30.68 14.64 -10.52
CA ALA A 290 -31.43 14.58 -9.28
C ALA A 290 -30.52 14.48 -8.04
N ALA A 291 -29.42 13.73 -8.11
CA ALA A 291 -28.45 13.60 -7.02
C ALA A 291 -27.79 14.94 -6.67
N THR A 292 -27.62 15.82 -7.64
CA THR A 292 -27.08 17.15 -7.37
C THR A 292 -28.11 18.10 -6.77
N ALA A 293 -29.41 17.92 -7.00
CA ALA A 293 -30.44 18.84 -6.50
C ALA A 293 -30.74 18.66 -5.00
N GLY A 294 -31.25 19.72 -4.38
CA GLY A 294 -31.77 19.72 -3.01
C GLY A 294 -30.96 20.56 -2.02
N THR A 295 -31.23 20.35 -0.74
CA THR A 295 -30.67 21.16 0.36
C THR A 295 -29.26 20.72 0.73
N TYR A 296 -28.28 21.63 0.67
CA TYR A 296 -26.91 21.43 1.16
C TYR A 296 -26.72 22.14 2.49
N ARG A 297 -26.27 21.41 3.51
CA ARG A 297 -25.94 21.94 4.84
C ARG A 297 -24.42 22.01 4.97
N LEU A 298 -23.86 23.21 4.92
CA LEU A 298 -22.42 23.50 4.88
C LEU A 298 -22.07 24.34 6.11
N GLY A 299 -21.66 23.69 7.18
CA GLY A 299 -21.54 24.33 8.49
C GLY A 299 -22.87 24.92 8.97
N GLU A 300 -22.91 26.23 9.19
CA GLU A 300 -24.11 26.98 9.60
C GLU A 300 -25.01 27.39 8.42
N GLN A 301 -24.54 27.21 7.18
CA GLN A 301 -25.24 27.68 5.99
C GLN A 301 -26.12 26.57 5.40
N VAL A 302 -27.26 26.98 4.84
CA VAL A 302 -28.20 26.11 4.13
C VAL A 302 -28.42 26.65 2.73
N ILE A 303 -28.04 25.87 1.72
CA ILE A 303 -28.16 26.22 0.31
C ILE A 303 -29.19 25.31 -0.35
N GLU A 304 -30.26 25.90 -0.86
CA GLU A 304 -31.21 25.20 -1.74
C GLU A 304 -30.69 25.24 -3.18
N TYR A 305 -30.29 24.10 -3.70
CA TYR A 305 -29.67 24.01 -5.02
C TYR A 305 -30.60 23.34 -6.04
N PRO A 306 -30.94 23.99 -7.17
CA PRO A 306 -31.88 23.48 -8.17
C PRO A 306 -31.33 22.33 -9.03
N GLY A 307 -30.08 21.92 -8.78
CA GLY A 307 -29.39 20.86 -9.52
C GLY A 307 -28.51 21.39 -10.64
N ALA A 308 -27.57 20.54 -11.04
CA ALA A 308 -26.59 20.77 -12.08
C ALA A 308 -27.20 20.56 -13.48
N SER A 309 -26.54 21.13 -14.49
CA SER A 309 -26.77 20.76 -15.89
C SER A 309 -25.96 19.51 -16.20
N VAL A 310 -26.63 18.44 -16.65
CA VAL A 310 -26.01 17.14 -16.93
C VAL A 310 -26.30 16.72 -18.36
N GLY A 311 -25.27 16.64 -19.20
CA GLY A 311 -25.35 16.08 -20.55
C GLY A 311 -24.76 14.69 -20.58
N MET A 312 -25.59 13.67 -20.86
CA MET A 312 -25.15 12.27 -20.95
C MET A 312 -25.35 11.72 -22.36
N VAL A 313 -24.34 11.06 -22.91
CA VAL A 313 -24.40 10.36 -24.19
C VAL A 313 -23.97 8.91 -24.02
N SER A 314 -24.45 8.05 -24.90
CA SER A 314 -23.89 6.74 -25.11
C SER A 314 -23.07 6.76 -26.38
N VAL A 315 -21.82 6.31 -26.32
CA VAL A 315 -20.91 6.25 -27.47
C VAL A 315 -20.60 4.80 -27.82
N GLU A 316 -20.58 4.52 -29.12
CA GLU A 316 -20.02 3.29 -29.65
C GLU A 316 -18.51 3.44 -29.80
N PRO A 317 -17.71 2.44 -29.43
CA PRO A 317 -16.26 2.57 -29.33
C PRO A 317 -15.54 2.55 -30.69
N LEU A 318 -16.22 2.18 -31.79
CA LEU A 318 -15.58 2.07 -33.10
C LEU A 318 -15.17 3.46 -33.62
N ASN A 319 -13.86 3.71 -33.70
CA ASN A 319 -13.26 5.01 -34.07
C ASN A 319 -13.61 6.17 -33.11
N MET A 320 -13.88 5.85 -31.83
CA MET A 320 -14.18 6.85 -30.81
C MET A 320 -12.95 7.10 -29.94
N ASP A 321 -12.45 8.34 -29.92
CA ASP A 321 -11.47 8.80 -28.94
C ASP A 321 -12.17 9.47 -27.74
N ALA A 322 -11.46 9.50 -26.60
CA ALA A 322 -11.99 10.04 -25.35
C ALA A 322 -12.42 11.52 -25.47
N GLU A 323 -11.65 12.35 -26.17
CA GLU A 323 -11.96 13.79 -26.31
C GLU A 323 -13.22 14.02 -27.15
N THR A 324 -13.41 13.22 -28.20
CA THR A 324 -14.62 13.26 -29.03
C THR A 324 -15.85 12.84 -28.22
N ALA A 325 -15.75 11.78 -27.42
CA ALA A 325 -16.84 11.34 -26.55
C ALA A 325 -17.22 12.40 -25.50
N VAL A 326 -16.22 13.01 -24.84
CA VAL A 326 -16.44 14.10 -23.87
C VAL A 326 -17.07 15.32 -24.55
N ARG A 327 -16.60 15.70 -25.74
CA ARG A 327 -17.17 16.83 -26.50
C ARG A 327 -18.64 16.63 -26.87
N MET A 328 -19.05 15.40 -27.17
CA MET A 328 -20.46 15.08 -27.42
C MET A 328 -21.32 15.24 -26.16
N ALA A 329 -20.81 14.77 -25.01
CA ALA A 329 -21.48 14.94 -23.71
C ALA A 329 -21.58 16.43 -23.31
N ASP A 330 -20.50 17.18 -23.52
CA ASP A 330 -20.42 18.62 -23.23
C ASP A 330 -21.42 19.43 -24.08
N THR A 331 -21.50 19.15 -25.38
CA THR A 331 -22.48 19.78 -26.28
C THR A 331 -23.90 19.60 -25.76
N ARG A 332 -24.25 18.37 -25.34
CA ARG A 332 -25.56 18.06 -24.76
C ARG A 332 -25.78 18.75 -23.42
N MET A 333 -24.76 18.84 -22.57
CA MET A 333 -24.84 19.56 -21.30
C MET A 333 -25.16 21.04 -21.54
N TYR A 334 -24.49 21.66 -22.51
CA TYR A 334 -24.69 23.06 -22.86
C TYR A 334 -26.11 23.34 -23.38
N GLU A 335 -26.70 22.44 -24.17
CA GLU A 335 -28.11 22.53 -24.62
C GLU A 335 -29.09 22.52 -23.44
N ILE A 336 -28.85 21.64 -22.46
CA ILE A 336 -29.65 21.53 -21.24
C ILE A 336 -29.50 22.80 -20.39
N LYS A 337 -28.26 23.29 -20.22
CA LYS A 337 -27.96 24.51 -19.48
C LYS A 337 -28.67 25.73 -20.05
N ARG A 338 -28.68 25.87 -21.38
CA ARG A 338 -29.42 26.95 -22.07
C ARG A 338 -30.93 26.87 -21.82
N THR A 339 -31.49 25.67 -21.89
CA THR A 339 -32.92 25.44 -21.65
C THR A 339 -33.31 25.79 -20.22
N ARG A 340 -32.50 25.40 -19.23
CA ARG A 340 -32.71 25.71 -17.81
C ARG A 340 -32.61 27.22 -17.53
N LYS A 341 -31.66 27.92 -18.13
CA LYS A 341 -31.54 29.39 -18.01
C LYS A 341 -32.76 30.13 -18.54
N HIS A 342 -33.39 29.64 -19.62
CA HIS A 342 -34.62 30.24 -20.15
C HIS A 342 -35.86 29.98 -19.27
N LEU A 343 -35.89 28.90 -18.50
CA LEU A 343 -37.01 28.58 -17.61
C LEU A 343 -36.91 29.30 -16.25
N ASN A 344 -35.71 29.69 -15.84
CA ASN A 344 -35.42 30.29 -14.53
C ASN A 344 -35.14 31.81 -14.58
N GLY A 345 -35.14 32.42 -15.77
CA GLY A 345 -34.97 33.87 -15.98
C GLY A 345 -36.28 34.54 -16.34
#